data_AF-A0A2W6SYL2-F1
#
_entry.id   AF-A0A2W6SYL2-F1
#
_cell.length_a   1.000
_cell.length_b   1.000
_cell.length_c   1.000
_cell.angle_alpha   90.00
_cell.angle_beta   90.00
_cell.angle_gamma   90.00
#
_symmetry.space_group_name_H-M   'P 1'
#
loop_
_entity.id
_entity.type
_entity.pdbx_description
1 polymer ?
#
loop_
_entity_poly.entity_id
_entity_poly.type
_entity_poly.pdbx_seq_one_letter_code
_entity_poly.pdbx_strand_id
1 'polypeptide(L)'
;MIIACPACSTRYVVPDSAVGAQGRTVRCAKCRHSWFQDGPEQPAAVEQAPPLAVAPPPAVETAAGAVPAPAPMPAFERPAAAAMPPPSPVDEPDTSPFDHAPPFRARRNPARMWTLAASLFALVAIGTIAATSWFGLPDWVPVARATFGAQQPDLLLEFPGDQQDRRTLPSGVEFFGASGTITNTGRETRSIPPILIVLRDGQERIVYTWEVAPPQATLAPGETVAINEAVTDVPRSARVAEFGWKPD
;
A
#
# COMPACT_ATOMS: atom_id res chain seq x y z
N MET A 1 12.26 -4.28 -12.31
CA MET A 1 12.15 -3.11 -13.21
C MET A 1 10.88 -3.16 -14.06
N ILE A 2 10.44 -2.02 -14.62
CA ILE A 2 9.35 -1.94 -15.60
C ILE A 2 9.95 -1.60 -16.96
N ILE A 3 9.61 -2.38 -17.99
CA ILE A 3 10.03 -2.14 -19.38
C ILE A 3 8.81 -1.81 -20.23
N ALA A 4 8.98 -0.95 -21.25
CA ALA A 4 7.90 -0.55 -22.15
C ALA A 4 8.28 -0.88 -23.59
N CYS A 5 7.36 -1.50 -24.33
CA CYS A 5 7.59 -1.77 -25.75
C CYS A 5 7.56 -0.46 -26.55
N PRO A 6 8.61 -0.15 -27.34
CA PRO A 6 8.67 1.10 -28.12
C PRO A 6 7.64 1.14 -29.27
N ALA A 7 7.18 -0.01 -29.76
CA ALA A 7 6.26 -0.10 -30.88
C ALA A 7 4.77 0.03 -30.50
N CYS A 8 4.38 -0.35 -29.28
CA CYS A 8 2.96 -0.38 -28.88
C CYS A 8 2.70 0.03 -27.43
N SER A 9 3.69 0.66 -26.79
CA SER A 9 3.66 1.25 -25.44
C SER A 9 3.17 0.33 -24.31
N THR A 10 3.13 -0.99 -24.54
CA THR A 10 2.71 -1.96 -23.54
C THR A 10 3.80 -2.15 -22.49
N ARG A 11 3.43 -2.08 -21.21
CA ARG A 11 4.34 -2.12 -20.06
C ARG A 11 4.38 -3.52 -19.45
N TYR A 12 5.56 -4.00 -19.11
CA TYR A 12 5.78 -5.29 -18.46
C TYR A 12 6.59 -5.11 -17.18
N VAL A 13 6.15 -5.77 -16.10
CA VAL A 13 6.93 -5.88 -14.86
C VAL A 13 7.83 -7.10 -15.00
N VAL A 14 9.14 -6.89 -14.94
CA VAL A 14 10.15 -7.94 -15.15
C VAL A 14 11.16 -7.91 -13.99
N PRO A 15 11.55 -9.06 -13.43
CA PRO A 15 12.63 -9.12 -12.44
C PRO A 15 13.95 -8.61 -13.05
N ASP A 16 14.74 -7.88 -12.28
CA ASP A 16 16.00 -7.29 -12.76
C ASP A 16 17.01 -8.38 -13.21
N SER A 17 16.97 -9.54 -12.54
CA SER A 17 17.74 -10.73 -12.90
C SER A 17 17.38 -11.32 -14.27
N ALA A 18 16.17 -11.05 -14.80
CA ALA A 18 15.76 -11.56 -16.10
C ALA A 18 16.27 -10.70 -17.27
N VAL A 19 16.66 -9.46 -17.05
CA VAL A 19 17.37 -8.64 -18.05
C VAL A 19 18.89 -8.78 -17.87
N GLY A 20 19.35 -8.89 -16.62
CA GLY A 20 20.78 -9.02 -16.30
C GLY A 20 21.54 -7.69 -16.43
N ALA A 21 22.71 -7.61 -15.80
CA ALA A 21 23.51 -6.38 -15.76
C ALA A 21 24.01 -5.91 -17.14
N GLN A 22 24.20 -6.85 -18.07
CA GLN A 22 24.68 -6.58 -19.44
C GLN A 22 23.56 -6.18 -20.41
N GLY A 23 22.30 -6.12 -19.94
CA GLY A 23 21.14 -5.98 -20.81
C GLY A 23 20.80 -7.27 -21.59
N ARG A 24 19.59 -7.31 -22.16
CA ARG A 24 19.12 -8.45 -22.97
C ARG A 24 18.11 -8.02 -24.02
N THR A 25 18.12 -8.70 -25.17
CA THR A 25 17.05 -8.57 -26.17
C THR A 25 15.75 -9.17 -25.65
N VAL A 26 14.70 -8.37 -25.62
CA VAL A 26 13.36 -8.74 -25.18
C VAL A 26 12.37 -8.64 -26.33
N ARG A 27 11.30 -9.45 -26.30
CA ARG A 27 10.25 -9.47 -27.32
C ARG A 27 8.89 -9.16 -26.70
N CYS A 28 8.15 -8.23 -27.28
CA CYS A 28 6.81 -7.89 -26.83
C CYS A 28 5.83 -9.05 -27.09
N ALA A 29 5.07 -9.47 -26.07
CA ALA A 29 4.04 -10.49 -26.23
C ALA A 29 2.83 -10.00 -27.07
N LYS A 30 2.57 -8.69 -27.08
CA LYS A 30 1.44 -8.08 -27.79
C LYS A 30 1.70 -7.91 -29.29
N CYS A 31 2.76 -7.19 -29.66
CA CYS A 31 3.07 -6.84 -31.07
C CYS A 31 4.24 -7.63 -31.67
N ARG A 32 4.90 -8.50 -30.90
CA ARG A 32 6.06 -9.32 -31.33
C ARG A 32 7.31 -8.54 -31.75
N HIS A 33 7.35 -7.23 -31.55
CA HIS A 33 8.54 -6.41 -31.75
C HIS A 33 9.64 -6.78 -30.73
N SER A 34 10.87 -6.94 -31.21
CA SER A 34 12.06 -7.24 -30.42
C SER A 34 12.94 -6.00 -30.32
N TRP A 35 13.35 -5.65 -29.09
CA TRP A 35 14.28 -4.56 -28.83
C TRP A 35 15.29 -4.95 -27.75
N PHE A 36 16.41 -4.25 -27.69
CA PHE A 36 17.42 -4.45 -26.64
C PHE A 36 17.05 -3.61 -25.42
N GLN A 37 17.10 -4.22 -24.23
CA GLN A 37 16.87 -3.51 -22.98
C GLN A 37 18.15 -3.53 -22.15
N ASP A 38 18.62 -2.34 -21.78
CA ASP A 38 19.77 -2.19 -20.90
C ASP A 38 19.44 -2.71 -19.49
N GLY A 39 20.45 -3.29 -18.84
CA GLY A 39 20.37 -3.71 -17.45
C GLY A 39 20.22 -2.52 -16.51
N PRO A 40 19.74 -2.74 -15.27
CA PRO A 40 19.76 -1.67 -14.27
C PRO A 40 21.20 -1.19 -14.04
N GLU A 41 21.41 0.11 -14.13
CA GLU A 41 22.72 0.74 -13.98
C GLU A 41 23.25 0.47 -12.57
N GLN A 42 24.22 -0.44 -12.47
CA GLN A 42 24.93 -0.70 -11.22
C GLN A 42 25.93 0.45 -11.01
N PRO A 43 25.89 1.13 -9.85
CA PRO A 43 26.90 2.14 -9.54
C PRO A 43 28.28 1.50 -9.59
N ALA A 44 29.20 2.17 -10.30
CA ALA A 44 30.54 1.70 -10.57
C ALA A 44 31.29 1.29 -9.28
N ALA A 45 31.73 0.03 -9.28
CA ALA A 45 32.93 -0.52 -8.64
C ALA A 45 33.15 -0.26 -7.13
N VAL A 46 32.88 -1.31 -6.33
CA VAL A 46 33.94 -1.81 -5.44
C VAL A 46 34.31 -3.21 -5.93
N GLU A 47 35.57 -3.32 -6.28
CA GLU A 47 36.30 -4.49 -6.73
C GLU A 47 36.21 -5.65 -5.73
N GLN A 48 35.56 -6.76 -6.11
CA GLN A 48 35.82 -8.07 -5.53
C GLN A 48 35.89 -9.14 -6.63
N ALA A 49 36.99 -9.87 -6.55
CA ALA A 49 37.53 -10.87 -7.48
C ALA A 49 36.62 -12.10 -7.69
N PRO A 50 36.86 -12.91 -8.74
CA PRO A 50 35.85 -13.73 -9.41
C PRO A 50 35.54 -15.07 -8.71
N PRO A 51 34.32 -15.62 -8.88
CA PRO A 51 33.97 -16.94 -8.39
C PRO A 51 34.53 -18.05 -9.29
N LEU A 52 35.05 -19.08 -8.63
CA LEU A 52 35.44 -20.35 -9.22
C LEU A 52 34.26 -21.00 -9.95
N ALA A 53 34.55 -21.45 -11.17
CA ALA A 53 33.67 -22.19 -12.05
C ALA A 53 33.31 -23.58 -11.50
N VAL A 54 32.06 -24.00 -11.69
CA VAL A 54 31.71 -25.41 -11.80
C VAL A 54 30.92 -25.62 -13.10
N ALA A 55 31.32 -26.68 -13.78
CA ALA A 55 31.18 -27.00 -15.20
C ALA A 55 29.76 -27.43 -15.64
N PRO A 56 29.51 -27.54 -16.96
CA PRO A 56 28.21 -27.79 -17.59
C PRO A 56 27.77 -29.27 -17.60
N PRO A 57 26.50 -29.57 -17.92
CA PRO A 57 26.03 -30.96 -18.12
C PRO A 57 26.55 -31.52 -19.45
N PRO A 58 26.91 -32.82 -19.55
CA PRO A 58 27.25 -33.41 -20.82
C PRO A 58 26.00 -33.81 -21.61
N ALA A 59 26.16 -33.70 -22.91
CA ALA A 59 25.20 -33.98 -23.96
C ALA A 59 25.00 -35.49 -24.20
N VAL A 60 23.91 -35.76 -24.90
CA VAL A 60 23.45 -37.06 -25.40
C VAL A 60 24.36 -37.51 -26.55
N GLU A 61 25.00 -38.68 -26.45
CA GLU A 61 25.63 -39.36 -27.58
C GLU A 61 24.76 -40.53 -28.03
N THR A 62 24.30 -40.43 -29.28
CA THR A 62 23.77 -41.54 -30.07
C THR A 62 24.95 -42.20 -30.77
N ALA A 63 25.16 -43.50 -30.55
CA ALA A 63 25.99 -44.33 -31.40
C ALA A 63 25.25 -45.64 -31.71
N ALA A 64 24.97 -45.83 -32.99
CA ALA A 64 24.38 -47.02 -33.55
C ALA A 64 25.42 -48.14 -33.67
N GLY A 65 24.94 -49.39 -33.58
CA GLY A 65 25.54 -50.53 -34.27
C GLY A 65 26.30 -51.52 -33.40
N ALA A 66 25.67 -52.66 -33.13
CA ALA A 66 26.21 -53.99 -33.44
C ALA A 66 25.19 -55.06 -32.99
N VAL A 67 24.75 -55.89 -33.93
CA VAL A 67 23.94 -57.07 -33.66
C VAL A 67 24.90 -58.26 -33.53
N PRO A 68 25.00 -58.94 -32.37
CA PRO A 68 25.64 -60.24 -32.30
C PRO A 68 24.59 -61.37 -32.38
N ALA A 69 24.94 -62.41 -33.13
CA ALA A 69 24.18 -63.63 -33.35
C ALA A 69 23.94 -64.44 -32.05
N PRO A 70 22.91 -65.31 -32.01
CA PRO A 70 22.45 -65.95 -30.77
C PRO A 70 23.36 -67.11 -30.33
N ALA A 71 23.81 -67.05 -29.08
CA ALA A 71 24.40 -68.17 -28.35
C ALA A 71 23.32 -68.95 -27.57
N PRO A 72 23.52 -70.25 -27.27
CA PRO A 72 22.45 -71.18 -26.92
C PRO A 72 21.83 -70.93 -25.54
N MET A 73 20.54 -71.26 -25.42
CA MET A 73 19.72 -71.09 -24.22
C MET A 73 20.27 -71.90 -23.03
N PRO A 74 20.37 -71.32 -21.81
CA PRO A 74 20.59 -72.12 -20.61
C PRO A 74 19.32 -72.90 -20.27
N ALA A 75 19.49 -74.17 -19.89
CA ALA A 75 18.41 -74.99 -19.35
C ALA A 75 17.91 -74.37 -18.04
N PHE A 76 16.61 -74.06 -17.97
CA PHE A 76 15.97 -73.61 -16.74
C PHE A 76 15.86 -74.79 -15.76
N GLU A 77 16.73 -74.82 -14.75
CA GLU A 77 16.46 -75.57 -13.53
C GLU A 77 15.27 -74.93 -12.81
N ARG A 78 14.25 -75.74 -12.54
CA ARG A 78 13.00 -75.32 -11.90
C ARG A 78 13.29 -75.03 -10.42
N PRO A 79 13.10 -73.79 -9.91
CA PRO A 79 13.29 -73.53 -8.49
C PRO A 79 12.26 -74.34 -7.70
N ALA A 80 12.74 -75.05 -6.68
CA ALA A 80 11.87 -75.65 -5.67
C ALA A 80 10.97 -74.57 -5.07
N ALA A 81 9.67 -74.85 -4.97
CA ALA A 81 8.66 -73.93 -4.48
C ALA A 81 9.02 -73.42 -3.08
N ALA A 82 9.55 -72.20 -3.00
CA ALA A 82 9.59 -71.45 -1.75
C ALA A 82 8.16 -71.04 -1.42
N ALA A 83 7.68 -71.45 -0.25
CA ALA A 83 6.37 -71.09 0.26
C ALA A 83 6.26 -69.56 0.35
N MET A 84 5.32 -69.00 -0.40
CA MET A 84 5.00 -67.57 -0.38
C MET A 84 4.46 -67.21 1.03
N PRO A 85 4.98 -66.16 1.70
CA PRO A 85 4.35 -65.67 2.92
C PRO A 85 2.90 -65.22 2.64
N PRO A 86 1.96 -65.40 3.58
CA PRO A 86 0.57 -65.01 3.37
C PRO A 86 0.50 -63.51 3.08
N PRO A 87 -0.37 -63.07 2.15
CA PRO A 87 -0.56 -61.65 1.89
C PRO A 87 -1.06 -60.96 3.16
N SER A 88 -0.39 -59.88 3.55
CA SER A 88 -0.89 -58.95 4.56
C SER A 88 -2.29 -58.48 4.15
N PRO A 89 -3.26 -58.31 5.09
CA PRO A 89 -4.56 -57.76 4.75
C PRO A 89 -4.33 -56.36 4.21
N VAL A 90 -4.58 -56.20 2.91
CA VAL A 90 -4.74 -54.89 2.30
C VAL A 90 -6.08 -54.39 2.84
N ASP A 91 -6.11 -53.24 3.49
CA ASP A 91 -7.35 -52.49 3.71
C ASP A 91 -7.91 -52.12 2.33
N GLU A 92 -8.62 -53.07 1.72
CA GLU A 92 -9.45 -52.80 0.57
C GLU A 92 -10.53 -51.82 1.02
N PRO A 93 -10.71 -50.67 0.35
CA PRO A 93 -11.85 -49.84 0.65
C PRO A 93 -13.10 -50.70 0.48
N ASP A 94 -13.92 -50.77 1.53
CA ASP A 94 -15.14 -51.56 1.70
C ASP A 94 -16.27 -51.06 0.76
N THR A 95 -15.91 -50.77 -0.48
CA THR A 95 -16.76 -50.19 -1.53
C THR A 95 -16.72 -51.15 -2.70
N SER A 96 -17.71 -52.03 -2.75
CA SER A 96 -17.92 -52.97 -3.82
C SER A 96 -18.14 -52.22 -5.15
N PRO A 97 -17.62 -52.74 -6.28
CA PRO A 97 -17.96 -52.25 -7.62
C PRO A 97 -19.47 -52.27 -7.93
N PHE A 98 -20.24 -52.98 -7.10
CA PHE A 98 -21.70 -53.12 -7.20
C PHE A 98 -22.46 -52.36 -6.11
N ASP A 99 -21.77 -51.59 -5.27
CA ASP A 99 -22.45 -50.74 -4.30
C ASP A 99 -23.27 -49.67 -5.01
N HIS A 100 -24.52 -49.51 -4.56
CA HIS A 100 -25.44 -48.52 -5.07
C HIS A 100 -24.96 -47.10 -4.75
N ALA A 101 -24.12 -46.54 -5.63
CA ALA A 101 -23.84 -45.12 -5.63
C ALA A 101 -25.11 -44.37 -6.10
N PRO A 102 -25.60 -43.36 -5.36
CA PRO A 102 -26.75 -42.58 -5.80
C PRO A 102 -26.43 -41.93 -7.16
N PRO A 103 -27.35 -41.99 -8.14
CA PRO A 103 -27.09 -41.53 -9.52
C PRO A 103 -26.83 -40.02 -9.63
N PHE A 104 -27.11 -39.26 -8.56
CA PHE A 104 -26.87 -37.84 -8.48
C PHE A 104 -25.89 -37.53 -7.35
N ARG A 105 -24.63 -37.23 -7.70
CA ARG A 105 -23.74 -36.50 -6.79
C ARG A 105 -24.42 -35.19 -6.42
N ALA A 106 -24.43 -34.82 -5.15
CA ALA A 106 -24.97 -33.54 -4.70
C ALA A 106 -24.33 -32.41 -5.51
N ARG A 107 -25.09 -31.83 -6.45
CA ARG A 107 -24.60 -30.71 -7.25
C ARG A 107 -24.41 -29.53 -6.29
N ARG A 108 -23.15 -29.18 -6.03
CA ARG A 108 -22.83 -27.92 -5.35
C ARG A 108 -23.50 -26.82 -6.17
N ASN A 109 -24.49 -26.15 -5.58
CA ASN A 109 -25.19 -25.07 -6.25
C ASN A 109 -24.26 -23.84 -6.20
N PRO A 110 -23.60 -23.47 -7.31
CA PRO A 110 -22.65 -22.37 -7.29
C PRO A 110 -23.35 -21.08 -6.85
N ALA A 111 -24.62 -20.89 -7.21
CA ALA A 111 -25.40 -19.74 -6.77
C ALA A 111 -25.54 -19.68 -5.25
N ARG A 112 -25.75 -20.82 -4.56
CA ARG A 112 -25.77 -20.85 -3.09
C ARG A 112 -24.42 -20.50 -2.47
N MET A 113 -23.30 -20.92 -3.08
CA MET A 113 -21.98 -20.54 -2.60
C MET A 113 -21.71 -19.05 -2.82
N TRP A 114 -22.10 -18.50 -3.97
CA TRP A 114 -21.99 -17.07 -4.26
C TRP A 114 -22.90 -16.24 -3.35
N THR A 115 -24.11 -16.70 -3.01
CA THR A 115 -24.95 -16.01 -2.03
C THR A 115 -24.34 -16.04 -0.64
N LEU A 116 -23.70 -17.15 -0.24
CA LEU A 116 -23.03 -17.28 1.06
C LEU A 116 -21.79 -16.38 1.15
N ALA A 117 -21.01 -16.31 0.06
CA ALA A 117 -19.89 -15.39 -0.07
C ALA A 117 -20.35 -13.93 -0.05
N ALA A 118 -21.41 -13.60 -0.79
CA ALA A 118 -21.99 -12.25 -0.80
C ALA A 118 -22.56 -11.86 0.57
N SER A 119 -23.24 -12.76 1.26
CA SER A 119 -23.75 -12.50 2.61
C SER A 119 -22.61 -12.30 3.61
N LEU A 120 -21.54 -13.10 3.52
CA LEU A 120 -20.37 -12.94 4.38
C LEU A 120 -19.70 -11.59 4.11
N PHE A 121 -19.51 -11.22 2.84
CA PHE A 121 -18.97 -9.92 2.46
C PHE A 121 -19.83 -8.77 2.96
N ALA A 122 -21.16 -8.86 2.81
CA ALA A 122 -22.09 -7.85 3.30
C ALA A 122 -21.99 -7.69 4.84
N LEU A 123 -21.91 -8.78 5.59
CA LEU A 123 -21.72 -8.74 7.04
C LEU A 123 -20.39 -8.09 7.43
N VAL A 124 -19.29 -8.42 6.73
CA VAL A 124 -17.99 -7.80 6.96
C VAL A 124 -18.01 -6.31 6.62
N ALA A 125 -18.61 -5.92 5.49
CA ALA A 125 -18.71 -4.53 5.08
C ALA A 125 -19.54 -3.71 6.08
N ILE A 126 -20.70 -4.21 6.49
CA ILE A 126 -21.55 -3.58 7.51
C ILE A 126 -20.81 -3.49 8.85
N GLY A 127 -20.14 -4.57 9.27
CA GLY A 127 -19.33 -4.58 10.50
C GLY A 127 -18.20 -3.56 10.45
N THR A 128 -17.53 -3.40 9.31
CA THR A 128 -16.46 -2.41 9.11
C THR A 128 -16.99 -0.98 9.16
N ILE A 129 -18.14 -0.72 8.53
CA ILE A 129 -18.82 0.59 8.57
C ILE A 129 -19.24 0.92 10.02
N ALA A 130 -19.85 -0.04 10.72
CA ALA A 130 -20.28 0.13 12.10
C ALA A 130 -19.07 0.39 13.03
N ALA A 131 -17.99 -0.37 12.86
CA ALA A 131 -16.76 -0.17 13.63
C ALA A 131 -16.14 1.21 13.36
N THR A 132 -16.03 1.63 12.10
CA THR A 132 -15.48 2.95 11.74
C THR A 132 -16.35 4.09 12.25
N SER A 133 -17.68 3.91 12.24
CA SER A 133 -18.63 4.90 12.76
C SER A 133 -18.50 5.10 14.27
N TRP A 134 -18.23 4.04 15.03
CA TRP A 134 -18.15 4.10 16.49
C TRP A 134 -16.75 4.47 17.00
N PHE A 135 -15.71 3.87 16.42
CA PHE A 135 -14.32 4.04 16.88
C PHE A 135 -13.57 5.14 16.13
N GLY A 136 -14.13 5.66 15.04
CA GLY A 136 -13.43 6.58 14.15
C GLY A 136 -12.44 5.88 13.23
N LEU A 137 -11.80 6.67 12.36
CA LEU A 137 -10.75 6.18 11.47
C LEU A 137 -9.40 6.16 12.20
N PRO A 138 -8.69 5.02 12.22
CA PRO A 138 -7.40 4.93 12.89
C PRO A 138 -6.32 5.81 12.23
N ASP A 139 -5.28 6.17 12.99
CA ASP A 139 -4.27 7.16 12.58
C ASP A 139 -3.48 6.79 11.33
N TRP A 140 -3.35 5.49 11.04
CA TRP A 140 -2.63 4.98 9.88
C TRP A 140 -3.37 5.17 8.55
N VAL A 141 -4.67 5.49 8.56
CA VAL A 141 -5.44 5.71 7.33
C VAL A 141 -5.13 7.12 6.79
N PRO A 142 -4.65 7.27 5.55
CA PRO A 142 -4.23 8.55 4.97
C PRO A 142 -5.43 9.38 4.50
N VAL A 143 -6.38 9.65 5.40
CA VAL A 143 -7.50 10.56 5.13
C VAL A 143 -7.10 11.97 5.57
N ALA A 144 -7.35 12.95 4.71
CA ALA A 144 -7.18 14.36 5.06
C ALA A 144 -8.16 14.71 6.18
N ARG A 145 -7.66 14.79 7.42
CA ARG A 145 -8.42 15.32 8.55
C ARG A 145 -8.52 16.84 8.39
N ALA A 146 -9.70 17.40 8.68
CA ALA A 146 -9.83 18.85 8.76
C ALA A 146 -8.88 19.35 9.87
N THR A 147 -7.95 20.23 9.50
CA THR A 147 -7.01 20.81 10.47
C THR A 147 -7.74 21.77 11.42
N PHE A 148 -8.81 22.38 10.94
CA PHE A 148 -9.66 23.31 11.69
C PHE A 148 -11.01 22.67 12.02
N GLY A 149 -11.60 23.14 13.11
CA GLY A 149 -12.97 22.81 13.51
C GLY A 149 -14.02 23.34 12.54
N ALA A 150 -15.28 23.03 12.83
CA ALA A 150 -16.41 23.49 12.05
C ALA A 150 -16.44 25.03 11.96
N GLN A 151 -16.79 25.56 10.80
CA GLN A 151 -16.99 27.00 10.63
C GLN A 151 -18.18 27.45 11.48
N GLN A 152 -18.01 28.56 12.19
CA GLN A 152 -19.06 29.16 12.98
C GLN A 152 -19.88 30.12 12.13
N PRO A 153 -21.20 29.92 11.97
CA PRO A 153 -22.00 30.70 11.02
C PRO A 153 -22.16 32.17 11.42
N ASP A 154 -22.13 32.46 12.73
CA ASP A 154 -22.36 33.80 13.26
C ASP A 154 -21.07 34.55 13.61
N LEU A 155 -19.92 33.87 13.63
CA LEU A 155 -18.62 34.44 14.01
C LEU A 155 -17.70 34.50 12.81
N LEU A 156 -17.49 35.71 12.30
CA LEU A 156 -16.61 35.98 11.19
C LEU A 156 -15.18 36.20 11.70
N LEU A 157 -14.23 35.47 11.12
CA LEU A 157 -12.82 35.53 11.46
C LEU A 157 -12.05 36.19 10.31
N GLU A 158 -11.47 37.35 10.56
CA GLU A 158 -10.71 38.12 9.55
C GLU A 158 -9.26 38.29 10.00
N PHE A 159 -8.34 37.65 9.28
CA PHE A 159 -6.88 37.82 9.46
C PHE A 159 -6.27 38.37 8.17
N PRO A 160 -6.23 39.70 8.00
CA PRO A 160 -5.77 40.29 6.77
C PRO A 160 -4.25 40.12 6.65
N GLY A 161 -3.77 39.80 5.44
CA GLY A 161 -2.38 39.38 5.20
C GLY A 161 -1.34 40.48 5.44
N ASP A 162 -1.74 41.75 5.41
CA ASP A 162 -0.90 42.91 5.74
C ASP A 162 -0.59 43.01 7.24
N GLN A 163 -1.39 42.37 8.09
CA GLN A 163 -1.18 42.33 9.54
C GLN A 163 -0.46 41.05 10.01
N GLN A 164 0.03 40.25 9.06
CA GLN A 164 0.84 39.06 9.33
C GLN A 164 2.31 39.44 9.08
N ASP A 165 3.02 39.80 10.15
CA ASP A 165 4.42 40.24 10.03
C ASP A 165 5.35 39.29 10.78
N ARG A 166 6.46 38.94 10.11
CA ARG A 166 7.55 38.17 10.71
C ARG A 166 8.67 39.14 11.02
N ARG A 167 8.82 39.45 12.29
CA ARG A 167 9.84 40.40 12.75
C ARG A 167 10.93 39.69 13.53
N THR A 168 12.14 40.17 13.35
CA THR A 168 13.29 39.76 14.15
C THR A 168 13.41 40.70 15.34
N LEU A 169 13.41 40.16 16.56
CA LEU A 169 13.74 40.96 17.74
C LEU A 169 15.23 41.35 17.69
N PRO A 170 15.63 42.42 18.41
CA PRO A 170 17.04 42.72 18.63
C PRO A 170 17.85 41.56 19.26
N SER A 171 17.16 40.62 19.92
CA SER A 171 17.73 39.39 20.46
C SER A 171 18.06 38.32 19.42
N GLY A 172 17.69 38.52 18.14
CA GLY A 172 17.89 37.57 17.05
C GLY A 172 16.83 36.47 16.94
N VAL A 173 15.83 36.46 17.83
CA VAL A 173 14.67 35.55 17.75
C VAL A 173 13.66 36.11 16.75
N GLU A 174 13.26 35.29 15.78
CA GLU A 174 12.17 35.59 14.87
C GLU A 174 10.85 35.28 15.58
N PHE A 175 9.92 36.25 15.61
CA PHE A 175 8.55 36.00 16.03
C PHE A 175 7.60 36.21 14.86
N PHE A 176 6.54 35.41 14.84
CA PHE A 176 5.45 35.59 13.90
C PHE A 176 4.28 36.23 14.66
N GLY A 177 3.94 37.46 14.30
CA GLY A 177 2.77 38.14 14.80
C GLY A 177 1.59 37.90 13.85
N ALA A 178 0.49 37.39 14.39
CA ALA A 178 -0.77 37.32 13.66
C ALA A 178 -1.80 38.20 14.38
N SER A 179 -2.25 39.23 13.68
CA SER A 179 -3.32 40.09 14.12
C SER A 179 -4.56 39.89 13.26
N GLY A 180 -5.72 39.82 13.92
CA GLY A 180 -6.99 39.64 13.24
C GLY A 180 -8.15 40.09 14.11
N THR A 181 -9.35 40.05 13.55
CA THR A 181 -10.58 40.46 14.21
C THR A 181 -11.61 39.35 14.16
N ILE A 182 -12.33 39.19 15.27
CA ILE A 182 -13.53 38.36 15.35
C ILE A 182 -14.72 39.29 15.42
N THR A 183 -15.68 39.10 14.50
CA THR A 183 -16.92 39.86 14.47
C THR A 183 -18.11 38.92 14.63
N ASN A 184 -18.98 39.20 15.60
CA ASN A 184 -20.26 38.50 15.71
C ASN A 184 -21.27 39.16 14.76
N THR A 185 -21.51 38.52 13.61
CA THR A 185 -22.50 38.95 12.60
C THR A 185 -23.92 38.48 12.95
N GLY A 186 -24.06 37.65 13.98
CA GLY A 186 -25.33 37.13 14.48
C GLY A 186 -26.16 38.15 15.26
N ARG A 187 -27.33 37.70 15.72
CA ARG A 187 -28.26 38.48 16.57
C ARG A 187 -28.26 38.07 18.03
N GLU A 188 -27.50 37.04 18.37
CA GLU A 188 -27.41 36.47 19.71
C GLU A 188 -25.98 36.58 20.23
N THR A 189 -25.82 36.63 21.55
CA THR A 189 -24.51 36.54 22.18
C THR A 189 -23.95 35.14 21.97
N ARG A 190 -22.74 35.05 21.40
CA ARG A 190 -22.07 33.78 21.11
C ARG A 190 -20.80 33.63 21.95
N SER A 191 -20.49 32.40 22.33
CA SER A 191 -19.19 32.07 22.93
C SER A 191 -18.15 31.96 21.83
N ILE A 192 -16.94 32.46 22.07
CA ILE A 192 -15.82 32.37 21.14
C ILE A 192 -15.00 31.12 21.50
N PRO A 193 -14.89 30.12 20.61
CA PRO A 193 -13.97 29.01 20.75
C PRO A 193 -12.51 29.45 20.58
N PRO A 194 -11.55 28.67 21.09
CA PRO A 194 -10.14 28.89 20.80
C PRO A 194 -9.85 28.85 19.30
N ILE A 195 -8.89 29.67 18.88
CA ILE A 195 -8.40 29.71 17.50
C ILE A 195 -7.15 28.84 17.41
N LEU A 196 -7.06 28.07 16.34
CA LEU A 196 -5.86 27.33 15.98
C LEU A 196 -5.15 28.08 14.85
N ILE A 197 -3.85 28.32 15.02
CA ILE A 197 -3.01 28.88 13.98
C ILE A 197 -2.00 27.83 13.56
N VAL A 198 -1.92 27.60 12.24
CA VAL A 198 -1.13 26.54 11.65
C VAL A 198 -0.20 27.13 10.63
N LEU A 199 1.09 26.84 10.78
CA LEU A 199 2.11 27.25 9.83
C LEU A 199 2.47 26.07 8.93
N ARG A 200 2.43 26.32 7.62
CA ARG A 200 2.81 25.36 6.59
C ARG A 200 4.09 25.76 5.89
N ASP A 201 4.86 24.75 5.47
CA ASP A 201 6.00 24.94 4.57
C ASP A 201 5.56 25.06 3.10
N GLY A 202 6.51 25.20 2.18
CA GLY A 202 6.24 25.25 0.74
C GLY A 202 5.73 23.95 0.12
N GLN A 203 5.65 22.85 0.90
CA GLN A 203 5.08 21.56 0.49
C GLN A 203 3.72 21.33 1.17
N GLU A 204 3.10 22.39 1.71
CA GLU A 204 1.82 22.35 2.45
C GLU A 204 1.83 21.50 3.73
N ARG A 205 3.01 21.11 4.23
CA ARG A 205 3.13 20.33 5.47
C ARG A 205 3.08 21.25 6.67
N ILE A 206 2.34 20.83 7.69
CA ILE A 206 2.25 21.53 8.97
C ILE A 206 3.60 21.42 9.68
N VAL A 207 4.26 22.55 9.91
CA VAL A 207 5.56 22.61 10.61
C VAL A 207 5.43 23.12 12.03
N TYR A 208 4.37 23.87 12.33
CA TYR A 208 4.13 24.42 13.65
C TYR A 208 2.64 24.70 13.86
N THR A 209 2.15 24.51 15.08
CA THR A 209 0.76 24.68 15.46
C THR A 209 0.69 25.25 16.86
N TRP A 210 -0.11 26.30 17.05
CA TRP A 210 -0.39 26.83 18.38
C TRP A 210 -1.85 27.26 18.51
N GLU A 211 -2.31 27.25 19.76
CA GLU A 211 -3.66 27.65 20.14
C GLU A 211 -3.64 29.04 20.73
N VAL A 212 -4.61 29.85 20.32
CA VAL A 212 -4.83 31.22 20.80
C VAL A 212 -6.15 31.26 21.54
N ALA A 213 -6.10 31.65 22.81
CA ALA A 213 -7.30 31.93 23.59
C ALA A 213 -7.84 33.32 23.21
N PRO A 214 -9.15 33.46 22.93
CA PRO A 214 -9.73 34.77 22.68
C PRO A 214 -9.67 35.63 23.95
N PRO A 215 -9.49 36.96 23.83
CA PRO A 215 -9.38 37.85 24.99
C PRO A 215 -10.71 37.99 25.76
N GLN A 216 -11.83 37.69 25.09
CA GLN A 216 -13.15 37.59 25.71
C GLN A 216 -13.77 36.25 25.35
N ALA A 217 -14.44 35.60 26.30
CA ALA A 217 -15.09 34.32 26.08
C ALA A 217 -16.41 34.45 25.30
N THR A 218 -17.03 35.63 25.28
CA THR A 218 -18.34 35.89 24.66
C THR A 218 -18.35 37.21 23.90
N LEU A 219 -19.05 37.24 22.77
CA LEU A 219 -19.29 38.45 21.97
C LEU A 219 -20.78 38.76 21.89
N ALA A 220 -21.16 39.99 22.19
CA ALA A 220 -22.49 40.49 21.92
C ALA A 220 -22.76 40.58 20.39
N PRO A 221 -24.03 40.66 19.97
CA PRO A 221 -24.38 40.85 18.56
C PRO A 221 -23.74 42.12 17.98
N GLY A 222 -23.03 41.99 16.84
CA GLY A 222 -22.32 43.09 16.19
C GLY A 222 -21.02 43.51 16.86
N GLU A 223 -20.65 42.91 18.00
CA GLU A 223 -19.40 43.23 18.67
C GLU A 223 -18.20 42.67 17.88
N THR A 224 -17.14 43.46 17.83
CA THR A 224 -15.87 43.10 17.18
C THR A 224 -14.75 43.15 18.20
N VAL A 225 -13.95 42.08 18.26
CA VAL A 225 -12.81 41.98 19.15
C VAL A 225 -11.54 41.73 18.32
N ALA A 226 -10.50 42.52 18.59
CA ALA A 226 -9.19 42.33 18.00
C ALA A 226 -8.39 41.29 18.79
N ILE A 227 -7.68 40.44 18.05
CA ILE A 227 -6.74 39.45 18.57
C ILE A 227 -5.37 39.80 18.05
N ASN A 228 -4.41 39.92 18.97
CA ASN A 228 -3.02 40.18 18.66
C ASN A 228 -2.19 39.15 19.41
N GLU A 229 -1.75 38.11 18.71
CA GLU A 229 -0.88 37.10 19.28
C GLU A 229 0.46 37.06 18.57
N ALA A 230 1.50 36.83 19.36
CA ALA A 230 2.87 36.76 18.90
C ALA A 230 3.52 35.51 19.47
N VAL A 231 4.01 34.65 18.58
CA VAL A 231 4.68 33.42 18.97
C VAL A 231 6.17 33.48 18.61
N THR A 232 7.02 33.06 19.56
CA THR A 232 8.47 32.95 19.37
C THR A 232 8.85 31.57 18.84
N ASP A 233 10.07 31.44 18.35
CA ASP A 233 10.68 30.15 17.94
C ASP A 233 10.01 29.48 16.74
N VAL A 234 9.48 30.29 15.83
CA VAL A 234 8.86 29.81 14.59
C VAL A 234 9.92 29.24 13.63
N PRO A 235 9.74 28.00 13.11
CA PRO A 235 10.66 27.42 12.15
C PRO A 235 10.78 28.26 10.88
N ARG A 236 12.02 28.47 10.39
CA ARG A 236 12.29 29.20 9.12
C ARG A 236 11.68 28.55 7.87
N SER A 237 11.28 27.28 7.96
CA SER A 237 10.59 26.55 6.90
C SER A 237 9.14 27.00 6.71
N ALA A 238 8.53 27.65 7.72
CA ALA A 238 7.17 28.18 7.63
C ALA A 238 7.08 29.29 6.57
N ARG A 239 6.13 29.14 5.65
CA ARG A 239 5.87 30.09 4.55
C ARG A 239 4.47 30.67 4.56
N VAL A 240 3.48 29.86 4.93
CA VAL A 240 2.06 30.23 4.90
C VAL A 240 1.47 30.03 6.29
N ALA A 241 0.69 31.00 6.76
CA ALA A 241 -0.10 30.89 7.97
C ALA A 241 -1.57 30.70 7.62
N GLU A 242 -2.19 29.69 8.22
CA GLU A 242 -3.62 29.43 8.14
C GLU A 242 -4.25 29.59 9.52
N PHE A 243 -5.48 30.11 9.52
CA PHE A 243 -6.22 30.46 10.72
C PHE A 243 -7.58 29.77 10.67
N GLY A 244 -8.01 29.23 11.80
CA GLY A 244 -9.36 28.68 11.92
C GLY A 244 -9.67 28.30 13.34
N TRP A 245 -10.89 27.80 13.55
CA TRP A 245 -11.33 27.35 14.87
C TRP A 245 -10.60 26.07 15.27
N LYS A 246 -10.30 25.93 16.56
CA LYS A 246 -9.78 24.66 17.08
C LYS A 246 -10.86 23.58 16.99
N PRO A 247 -10.55 22.39 16.46
CA PRO A 247 -11.48 21.26 16.49
C PRO A 247 -11.66 20.74 17.93
N ASP A 248 -12.89 20.32 18.27
CA ASP A 248 -13.25 19.72 19.57
C ASP A 248 -12.58 18.35 19.81
#